data_AF-A0A2N0XGE5-F1
#
_entry.id   AF-A0A2N0XGE5-F1
#
_cell.length_a   1.000
_cell.length_b   1.000
_cell.length_c   1.000
_cell.angle_alpha   90.00
_cell.angle_beta   90.00
_cell.angle_gamma   90.00
#
_symmetry.space_group_name_H-M   'P 1'
#
loop_
_entity.id
_entity.type
_entity.pdbx_description
1 polymer ?
#
loop_
_entity_poly.entity_id
_entity_poly.type
_entity_poly.pdbx_seq_one_letter_code
_entity_poly.pdbx_strand_id
1 'polypeptide(L)'
;MKDVKIAFRKPIFPVSEALQQYLEKYNRTTKIHFLYEDLLRFSDSVRILDKEGKDTLWLGVLYSEYEFKEIEANLNKIYTLLHSDGDEATLPYLKVDTIDFCTFGNSKPFRIRVRNILNDNYTNFYIKQADASRIYGLELEDLLSPNRINFLIYRNTLIEEHILGIPGDVFIQKHLSNCTELEKAQISKEFVKFNERCLIGLLGDMRSYNYVVIPIHDFDQVIYRIRPIDFDQQTYEGNLKVYLPQYFKENNPMVNMVLEKLKPSSIEQYRKEVRSQIVKRVTSSKNRFDELISIMKKENIAPEANVIELRTALQKLTYDVNFKYCKTMGDIIETGIKFVIRNYKKAY
;
A
#
# COMPACT_ATOMS: atom_id res chain seq x y z
N MET A 1 12.12 -17.65 -16.34
CA MET A 1 11.08 -16.76 -16.90
C MET A 1 11.68 -15.38 -17.19
N LYS A 2 11.15 -14.62 -18.16
CA LYS A 2 11.56 -13.22 -18.39
C LYS A 2 10.96 -12.32 -17.30
N ASP A 3 11.77 -11.38 -16.82
CA ASP A 3 11.44 -10.44 -15.75
C ASP A 3 10.40 -9.42 -16.22
N VAL A 4 9.45 -9.03 -15.36
CA VAL A 4 8.38 -8.08 -15.72
C VAL A 4 8.90 -6.64 -15.68
N LYS A 5 8.67 -5.90 -16.76
CA LYS A 5 8.96 -4.47 -16.85
C LYS A 5 7.64 -3.69 -16.82
N ILE A 6 7.59 -2.67 -15.98
CA ILE A 6 6.50 -1.68 -15.96
C ILE A 6 6.77 -0.71 -17.11
N ALA A 7 5.83 -0.61 -18.05
CA ALA A 7 6.09 -0.04 -19.37
C ALA A 7 6.02 1.50 -19.39
N PHE A 8 5.19 2.13 -18.54
CA PHE A 8 4.95 3.57 -18.57
C PHE A 8 4.76 4.17 -17.18
N ARG A 9 5.22 5.42 -17.00
CA ARG A 9 4.96 6.19 -15.80
C ARG A 9 3.48 6.59 -15.78
N LYS A 10 2.75 6.14 -14.76
CA LYS A 10 1.32 6.43 -14.57
C LYS A 10 1.08 7.93 -14.40
N PRO A 11 0.11 8.55 -15.09
CA PRO A 11 -0.30 9.93 -14.79
C PRO A 11 -0.96 10.03 -13.42
N ILE A 12 -0.99 11.22 -12.82
CA ILE A 12 -1.74 11.46 -11.59
C ILE A 12 -3.22 11.64 -11.93
N PHE A 13 -4.08 10.81 -11.34
CA PHE A 13 -5.53 10.93 -11.53
C PHE A 13 -6.14 11.82 -10.45
N PRO A 14 -6.94 12.85 -10.81
CA PRO A 14 -7.53 13.74 -9.84
C PRO A 14 -8.57 13.01 -8.98
N VAL A 15 -8.71 13.43 -7.72
CA VAL A 15 -9.79 12.99 -6.83
C VAL A 15 -11.10 13.61 -7.33
N SER A 16 -12.07 12.79 -7.75
CA SER A 16 -13.38 13.28 -8.19
C SER A 16 -14.21 13.78 -7.02
N GLU A 17 -15.24 14.57 -7.31
CA GLU A 17 -16.19 15.02 -6.28
C GLU A 17 -16.89 13.84 -5.58
N ALA A 18 -17.24 12.80 -6.33
CA ALA A 18 -17.87 11.60 -5.77
C ALA A 18 -16.93 10.85 -4.82
N LEU A 19 -15.64 10.71 -5.20
CA LEU A 19 -14.63 10.10 -4.32
C LEU A 19 -14.37 10.99 -3.10
N GLN A 20 -14.33 12.31 -3.25
CA GLN A 20 -14.19 13.25 -2.15
C GLN A 20 -15.33 13.12 -1.12
N GLN A 21 -16.59 13.09 -1.58
CA GLN A 21 -17.76 12.88 -0.71
C GLN A 21 -17.70 11.54 0.03
N TYR A 22 -17.26 10.48 -0.65
CA TYR A 22 -17.02 9.18 -0.01
C TYR A 22 -15.95 9.28 1.09
N LEU A 23 -14.83 9.95 0.81
CA LEU A 23 -13.73 10.11 1.77
C LEU A 23 -14.19 10.91 3.00
N GLU A 24 -14.97 11.97 2.82
CA GLU A 24 -15.55 12.76 3.92
C GLU A 24 -16.47 11.91 4.79
N LYS A 25 -17.38 11.16 4.17
CA LYS A 25 -18.33 10.27 4.85
C LYS A 25 -17.64 9.21 5.72
N TYR A 26 -16.46 8.73 5.29
CA TYR A 26 -15.70 7.70 5.99
C TYR A 26 -14.53 8.24 6.81
N ASN A 27 -14.55 9.53 7.17
CA ASN A 27 -13.56 10.19 8.02
C ASN A 27 -12.12 10.07 7.49
N ARG A 28 -11.95 10.16 6.16
CA ARG A 28 -10.65 10.16 5.48
C ARG A 28 -10.17 11.54 5.12
N THR A 29 -10.84 12.60 5.56
CA THR A 29 -10.49 13.98 5.23
C THR A 29 -10.08 14.78 6.46
N THR A 30 -9.18 15.75 6.26
CA THR A 30 -8.80 16.71 7.30
C THR A 30 -9.19 18.14 6.93
N LYS A 31 -9.26 19.02 7.93
CA LYS A 31 -9.48 20.46 7.78
C LYS A 31 -8.19 21.28 7.89
N ILE A 32 -7.04 20.64 8.06
CA ILE A 32 -5.75 21.35 8.10
C ILE A 32 -5.46 21.93 6.73
N HIS A 33 -5.28 23.24 6.67
CA HIS A 33 -4.99 23.97 5.45
C HIS A 33 -3.49 23.90 5.12
N PHE A 34 -3.01 22.68 4.86
CA PHE A 34 -1.62 22.41 4.51
C PHE A 34 -1.57 21.54 3.26
N LEU A 35 -0.88 22.01 2.24
CA LEU A 35 -0.82 21.40 0.92
C LEU A 35 0.55 20.80 0.65
N TYR A 36 0.60 19.85 -0.27
CA TYR A 36 1.84 19.30 -0.80
C TYR A 36 2.75 20.41 -1.36
N GLU A 37 2.16 21.42 -2.00
CA GLU A 37 2.89 22.57 -2.54
C GLU A 37 3.59 23.42 -1.47
N ASP A 38 3.08 23.44 -0.23
CA ASP A 38 3.71 24.19 0.86
C ASP A 38 5.10 23.62 1.22
N LEU A 39 5.28 22.30 1.03
CA LEU A 39 6.56 21.61 1.20
C LEU A 39 7.51 21.80 0.02
N LEU A 40 7.04 22.23 -1.15
CA LEU A 40 7.92 22.51 -2.30
C LEU A 40 8.69 23.83 -2.15
N ARG A 41 8.40 24.62 -1.11
CA ARG A 41 9.02 25.92 -0.84
C ARG A 41 10.44 25.84 -0.26
N PHE A 42 11.03 24.65 -0.13
CA PHE A 42 12.39 24.50 0.41
C PHE A 42 13.42 25.29 -0.41
N SER A 43 14.37 25.91 0.28
CA SER A 43 15.39 26.77 -0.33
C SER A 43 16.68 26.04 -0.67
N ASP A 44 16.96 24.93 0.01
CA ASP A 44 18.16 24.13 -0.21
C ASP A 44 17.90 22.64 0.09
N SER A 45 18.80 21.76 -0.32
CA SER A 45 18.67 20.33 -0.08
C SER A 45 20.02 19.60 -0.04
N VAL A 46 20.09 18.55 0.78
CA VAL A 46 21.29 17.72 0.94
C VAL A 46 20.95 16.27 0.61
N ARG A 47 21.83 15.59 -0.14
CA ARG A 47 21.64 14.17 -0.45
C ARG A 47 21.75 13.32 0.80
N ILE A 48 20.79 12.42 0.98
CA ILE A 48 20.82 11.44 2.07
C ILE A 48 21.57 10.21 1.56
N LEU A 49 22.66 9.87 2.25
CA LEU A 49 23.44 8.66 1.98
C LEU A 49 23.03 7.57 2.96
N ASP A 50 23.07 6.32 2.50
CA ASP A 50 22.91 5.17 3.39
C ASP A 50 24.16 4.93 4.25
N LYS A 51 24.11 3.90 5.11
CA LYS A 51 25.23 3.54 6.00
C LYS A 51 26.50 3.14 5.26
N GLU A 52 26.40 2.78 3.98
CA GLU A 52 27.51 2.39 3.11
C GLU A 52 28.00 3.56 2.24
N GLY A 53 27.44 4.77 2.43
CA GLY A 53 27.77 5.97 1.68
C GLY A 53 27.12 6.05 0.30
N LYS A 54 26.15 5.17 -0.02
CA LYS A 54 25.45 5.19 -1.32
C LYS A 54 24.28 6.17 -1.30
N ASP A 55 24.04 6.80 -2.44
CA ASP A 55 22.93 7.73 -2.62
C ASP A 55 21.58 7.01 -2.48
N THR A 56 20.75 7.48 -1.56
CA THR A 56 19.41 6.91 -1.33
C THR A 56 18.35 7.47 -2.28
N LEU A 57 18.70 8.46 -3.11
CA LEU A 57 17.80 9.24 -3.98
C LEU A 57 16.78 10.12 -3.21
N TRP A 58 16.91 10.18 -1.90
CA TRP A 58 16.20 11.12 -1.03
C TRP A 58 17.08 12.34 -0.77
N LEU A 59 16.43 13.49 -0.70
CA LEU A 59 17.04 14.77 -0.37
C LEU A 59 16.48 15.26 0.96
N GLY A 60 17.33 15.50 1.96
CA GLY A 60 16.92 16.24 3.15
C GLY A 60 16.74 17.70 2.76
N VAL A 61 15.53 18.24 2.88
CA VAL A 61 15.21 19.59 2.42
C VAL A 61 15.27 20.60 3.56
N LEU A 62 15.72 21.80 3.25
CA LEU A 62 15.94 22.89 4.19
C LEU A 62 15.06 24.09 3.81
N TYR A 63 14.43 24.68 4.81
CA TYR A 63 13.57 25.86 4.68
C TYR A 63 14.20 27.03 5.43
N SER A 64 13.78 28.25 5.10
CA SER A 64 14.11 29.41 5.93
C SER A 64 13.54 29.24 7.34
N GLU A 65 14.15 29.87 8.35
CA GLU A 65 13.71 29.71 9.76
C GLU A 65 12.24 30.09 9.96
N TYR A 66 11.78 31.12 9.24
CA TYR A 66 10.40 31.58 9.28
C TYR A 66 9.44 30.54 8.70
N GLU A 67 9.72 30.03 7.49
CA GLU A 67 8.89 29.00 6.85
C GLU A 67 8.91 27.69 7.63
N PHE A 68 10.07 27.30 8.17
CA PHE A 68 10.21 26.07 8.93
C PHE A 68 9.31 26.06 10.18
N LYS A 69 9.16 27.19 10.89
CA LYS A 69 8.26 27.28 12.05
C LYS A 69 6.79 27.05 11.67
N GLU A 70 6.35 27.63 10.56
CA GLU A 70 4.99 27.43 10.03
C GLU A 70 4.78 25.98 9.60
N ILE A 71 5.73 25.42 8.85
CA ILE A 71 5.69 24.03 8.36
C ILE A 71 5.72 23.05 9.53
N GLU A 72 6.62 23.20 10.50
CA GLU A 72 6.72 22.35 11.69
C GLU A 72 5.40 22.35 12.46
N ALA A 73 4.78 23.53 12.68
CA ALA A 73 3.51 23.61 13.38
C ALA A 73 2.39 22.83 12.67
N ASN A 74 2.31 22.92 11.33
CA ASN A 74 1.33 22.16 10.55
C ASN A 74 1.62 20.67 10.54
N LEU A 75 2.88 20.25 10.38
CA LEU A 75 3.29 18.86 10.39
C LEU A 75 3.03 18.19 11.75
N ASN A 76 3.25 18.90 12.85
CA ASN A 76 2.92 18.42 14.20
C ASN A 76 1.40 18.24 14.38
N LYS A 77 0.56 19.15 13.85
CA LYS A 77 -0.90 18.98 13.86
C LYS A 77 -1.36 17.81 12.98
N ILE A 78 -0.73 17.61 11.84
CA ILE A 78 -1.00 16.45 10.98
C ILE A 78 -0.66 15.16 11.73
N TYR A 79 0.46 15.13 12.46
CA TYR A 79 0.83 14.00 13.30
C TYR A 79 -0.25 13.68 14.34
N THR A 80 -0.78 14.69 15.05
CA THR A 80 -1.82 14.45 16.07
C THR A 80 -3.13 13.98 15.45
N LEU A 81 -3.50 14.44 14.26
CA LEU A 81 -4.68 13.90 13.56
C LEU A 81 -4.52 12.44 13.16
N LEU A 82 -3.32 12.03 12.72
CA LEU A 82 -3.07 10.64 12.34
C LEU A 82 -3.07 9.71 13.56
N HIS A 83 -2.54 10.13 14.71
CA HIS A 83 -2.24 9.21 15.82
C HIS A 83 -3.08 9.43 17.09
N SER A 84 -3.69 10.60 17.27
CA SER A 84 -4.38 10.97 18.51
C SER A 84 -5.65 11.80 18.28
N ASP A 85 -6.33 11.60 17.14
CA ASP A 85 -7.59 12.27 16.75
C ASP A 85 -7.56 13.81 16.93
N GLY A 86 -6.38 14.41 16.75
CA GLY A 86 -6.17 15.85 16.85
C GLY A 86 -5.89 16.38 18.25
N ASP A 87 -5.62 15.54 19.25
CA ASP A 87 -5.27 16.01 20.61
C ASP A 87 -4.04 16.92 20.60
N GLU A 88 -4.27 18.20 20.91
CA GLU A 88 -3.26 19.24 20.91
C GLU A 88 -2.36 19.23 22.14
N ALA A 89 -2.70 18.47 23.20
CA ALA A 89 -1.92 18.41 24.44
C ALA A 89 -0.48 17.89 24.21
N THR A 90 -0.27 17.13 23.13
CA THR A 90 1.04 16.58 22.77
C THR A 90 1.89 17.53 21.92
N LEU A 91 1.31 18.55 21.28
CA LEU A 91 2.01 19.46 20.35
C LEU A 91 3.27 20.11 20.92
N PRO A 92 3.32 20.58 22.18
CA PRO A 92 4.53 21.19 22.75
C PRO A 92 5.74 20.25 22.79
N TYR A 93 5.49 18.93 22.74
CA TYR A 93 6.49 17.88 22.85
C TYR A 93 6.88 17.27 21.51
N LEU A 94 6.24 17.69 20.41
CA LEU A 94 6.52 17.18 19.08
C LEU A 94 7.48 18.10 18.33
N LYS A 95 8.48 17.51 17.69
CA LYS A 95 9.45 18.21 16.85
C LYS A 95 9.64 17.49 15.53
N VAL A 96 9.72 18.26 14.44
CA VAL A 96 10.05 17.69 13.13
C VAL A 96 11.57 17.51 13.08
N ASP A 97 12.00 16.26 13.00
CA ASP A 97 13.41 15.87 12.98
C ASP A 97 13.98 15.99 11.56
N THR A 98 13.26 15.43 10.58
CA THR A 98 13.66 15.51 9.17
C THR A 98 12.44 15.66 8.24
N ILE A 99 12.67 16.36 7.13
CA ILE A 99 11.77 16.43 5.98
C ILE A 99 12.59 15.96 4.78
N ASP A 100 12.27 14.80 4.25
CA ASP A 100 13.01 14.19 3.15
C ASP A 100 12.14 14.17 1.88
N PHE A 101 12.67 14.67 0.76
CA PHE A 101 12.01 14.70 -0.53
C PHE A 101 12.53 13.59 -1.45
N CYS A 102 11.63 12.78 -1.99
CA CYS A 102 11.97 11.73 -2.95
C CYS A 102 11.93 12.25 -4.38
N THR A 103 13.08 12.14 -5.07
CA THR A 103 13.23 12.67 -6.44
C THR A 103 12.73 11.73 -7.54
N PHE A 104 12.65 10.43 -7.25
CA PHE A 104 12.37 9.39 -8.26
C PHE A 104 10.91 8.90 -8.28
N GLY A 105 10.21 8.96 -7.15
CA GLY A 105 8.85 8.45 -7.01
C GLY A 105 7.85 9.14 -7.93
N ASN A 106 6.77 8.44 -8.30
CA ASN A 106 5.80 8.98 -9.26
C ASN A 106 5.17 10.29 -8.74
N SER A 107 4.69 10.25 -7.50
CA SER A 107 4.10 11.37 -6.75
C SER A 107 5.12 12.25 -6.02
N LYS A 108 6.44 12.01 -6.22
CA LYS A 108 7.55 12.71 -5.55
C LYS A 108 7.28 12.95 -4.05
N PRO A 109 7.13 11.87 -3.26
CA PRO A 109 6.63 11.98 -1.89
C PRO A 109 7.64 12.68 -0.97
N PHE A 110 7.11 13.36 0.05
CA PHE A 110 7.87 13.77 1.22
C PHE A 110 7.72 12.72 2.32
N ARG A 111 8.82 12.40 3.00
CA ARG A 111 8.84 11.61 4.24
C ARG A 111 9.13 12.58 5.38
N ILE A 112 8.22 12.63 6.34
CA ILE A 112 8.31 13.48 7.52
C ILE A 112 8.61 12.60 8.71
N ARG A 113 9.67 12.92 9.45
CA ARG A 113 9.96 12.31 10.76
C ARG A 113 9.59 13.28 11.86
N VAL A 114 8.66 12.88 12.72
CA VAL A 114 8.32 13.62 13.94
C VAL A 114 8.83 12.85 15.15
N ARG A 115 9.51 13.53 16.05
CA ARG A 115 10.08 13.00 17.30
C ARG A 115 9.32 13.59 18.48
N ASN A 116 8.99 12.74 19.44
CA ASN A 116 8.51 13.17 20.75
C ASN A 116 9.72 13.40 21.67
N ILE A 117 9.94 14.65 22.09
CA ILE A 117 11.12 15.04 22.87
C ILE A 117 11.13 14.48 24.30
N LEU A 118 10.00 13.95 24.80
CA LEU A 118 9.93 13.39 26.15
C LEU A 118 10.51 11.99 26.24
N ASN A 119 10.42 11.21 25.17
CA ASN A 119 10.83 9.79 25.16
C ASN A 119 11.73 9.42 23.98
N ASP A 120 12.07 10.39 23.12
CA ASP A 120 12.92 10.23 21.93
C ASP A 120 12.36 9.25 20.87
N ASN A 121 11.10 8.84 21.01
CA ASN A 121 10.43 8.04 20.00
C ASN A 121 10.12 8.89 18.79
N TYR A 122 10.33 8.32 17.61
CA TYR A 122 9.99 8.97 16.35
C TYR A 122 8.95 8.16 15.58
N THR A 123 8.23 8.86 14.72
CA THR A 123 7.27 8.27 13.79
C THR A 123 7.44 8.93 12.45
N ASN A 124 7.29 8.15 11.40
CA ASN A 124 7.33 8.66 10.04
C ASN A 124 5.92 8.66 9.46
N PHE A 125 5.63 9.65 8.62
CA PHE A 125 4.48 9.64 7.73
C PHE A 125 4.90 10.27 6.39
N TYR A 126 4.07 10.09 5.37
CA TYR A 126 4.35 10.61 4.04
C TYR A 126 3.30 11.62 3.62
N ILE A 127 3.75 12.68 2.95
CA ILE A 127 2.90 13.64 2.26
C ILE A 127 3.15 13.50 0.77
N LYS A 128 2.09 13.28 0.00
CA LYS A 128 2.13 13.00 -1.43
C LYS A 128 1.12 13.87 -2.14
N GLN A 129 1.35 14.13 -3.43
CA GLN A 129 0.26 14.59 -4.28
C GLN A 129 -0.82 13.50 -4.33
N ALA A 130 -2.07 13.90 -4.12
CA ALA A 130 -3.21 12.99 -4.12
C ALA A 130 -3.45 12.44 -5.52
N ASP A 131 -3.72 11.13 -5.57
CA ASP A 131 -3.95 10.38 -6.78
C ASP A 131 -5.07 9.37 -6.53
N ALA A 132 -6.16 9.47 -7.28
CA ALA A 132 -7.35 8.64 -7.10
C ALA A 132 -7.01 7.15 -7.14
N SER A 133 -6.13 6.72 -8.06
CA SER A 133 -5.74 5.30 -8.17
C SER A 133 -5.03 4.80 -6.91
N ARG A 134 -4.20 5.63 -6.26
CA ARG A 134 -3.57 5.28 -4.98
C ARG A 134 -4.60 5.22 -3.85
N ILE A 135 -5.53 6.18 -3.80
CA ILE A 135 -6.58 6.24 -2.78
C ILE A 135 -7.48 5.01 -2.84
N TYR A 136 -7.90 4.59 -4.04
CA TYR A 136 -8.63 3.32 -4.20
C TYR A 136 -7.83 2.15 -3.64
N GLY A 137 -6.51 2.15 -3.82
CA GLY A 137 -5.67 1.10 -3.27
C GLY A 137 -5.58 1.06 -1.75
N LEU A 138 -5.41 2.22 -1.13
CA LEU A 138 -5.44 2.36 0.33
C LEU A 138 -6.79 1.91 0.91
N GLU A 139 -7.90 2.29 0.27
CA GLU A 139 -9.25 1.87 0.68
C GLU A 139 -9.50 0.38 0.47
N LEU A 140 -9.06 -0.19 -0.65
CA LEU A 140 -9.19 -1.62 -0.91
C LEU A 140 -8.35 -2.45 0.07
N GLU A 141 -7.13 -2.05 0.43
CA GLU A 141 -6.37 -2.72 1.49
C GLU A 141 -7.11 -2.62 2.83
N ASP A 142 -7.60 -1.45 3.25
CA ASP A 142 -8.34 -1.30 4.51
C ASP A 142 -9.61 -2.16 4.57
N LEU A 143 -10.34 -2.28 3.45
CA LEU A 143 -11.57 -3.04 3.37
C LEU A 143 -11.32 -4.55 3.29
N LEU A 144 -10.38 -4.99 2.46
CA LEU A 144 -10.21 -6.41 2.10
C LEU A 144 -9.21 -7.15 3.01
N SER A 145 -8.24 -6.42 3.57
CA SER A 145 -7.13 -7.00 4.34
C SER A 145 -7.34 -6.88 5.85
N PRO A 146 -6.77 -7.78 6.68
CA PRO A 146 -6.76 -7.57 8.13
C PRO A 146 -5.99 -6.31 8.56
N ASN A 147 -5.14 -5.76 7.69
CA ASN A 147 -4.35 -4.59 8.00
C ASN A 147 -5.18 -3.32 7.83
N ARG A 148 -5.21 -2.48 8.86
CA ARG A 148 -5.75 -1.14 8.74
C ARG A 148 -4.78 -0.22 8.03
N ILE A 149 -5.34 0.71 7.26
CA ILE A 149 -4.59 1.79 6.61
C ILE A 149 -5.11 3.12 7.14
N ASN A 150 -4.16 3.92 7.61
CA ASN A 150 -4.42 5.24 8.17
C ASN A 150 -3.87 6.30 7.22
N PHE A 151 -4.77 7.13 6.71
CA PHE A 151 -4.45 8.19 5.78
C PHE A 151 -5.53 9.27 5.83
N LEU A 152 -5.15 10.48 5.45
CA LEU A 152 -5.99 11.67 5.39
C LEU A 152 -5.79 12.36 4.04
N ILE A 153 -6.87 12.93 3.53
CA ILE A 153 -6.90 13.74 2.32
C ILE A 153 -7.28 15.18 2.66
N TYR A 154 -6.54 16.13 2.08
CA TYR A 154 -6.94 17.52 2.01
C TYR A 154 -6.69 18.06 0.61
N ARG A 155 -7.77 18.39 -0.11
CA ARG A 155 -7.71 18.80 -1.52
C ARG A 155 -6.87 17.80 -2.35
N ASN A 156 -5.78 18.27 -2.96
CA ASN A 156 -4.84 17.50 -3.76
C ASN A 156 -3.67 16.91 -2.93
N THR A 157 -3.79 16.84 -1.61
CA THR A 157 -2.74 16.37 -0.71
C THR A 157 -3.18 15.09 -0.01
N LEU A 158 -2.38 14.04 -0.16
CA LEU A 158 -2.51 12.77 0.55
C LEU A 158 -1.47 12.69 1.66
N ILE A 159 -1.93 12.40 2.87
CA ILE A 159 -1.11 12.19 4.05
C ILE A 159 -1.33 10.73 4.46
N GLU A 160 -0.27 9.92 4.52
CA GLU A 160 -0.39 8.50 4.87
C GLU A 160 0.61 8.10 5.95
N GLU A 161 0.17 7.27 6.88
CA GLU A 161 1.03 6.70 7.93
C GLU A 161 2.08 5.77 7.31
N HIS A 162 3.29 5.77 7.87
CA HIS A 162 4.31 4.82 7.44
C HIS A 162 3.95 3.39 7.83
N ILE A 163 3.90 2.50 6.83
CA ILE A 163 3.79 1.06 7.08
C ILE A 163 5.15 0.52 7.52
N LEU A 164 5.27 0.19 8.81
CA LEU A 164 6.47 -0.37 9.41
C LEU A 164 6.74 -1.79 8.91
N GLY A 165 8.03 -2.08 8.68
CA GLY A 165 8.53 -3.44 8.44
C GLY A 165 9.86 -3.42 7.69
N ILE A 166 10.47 -4.59 7.53
CA ILE A 166 11.71 -4.76 6.78
C ILE A 166 11.35 -4.86 5.29
N PRO A 167 11.85 -3.98 4.41
CA PRO A 167 11.64 -4.12 2.96
C PRO A 167 11.99 -5.53 2.48
N GLY A 168 11.15 -6.12 1.62
CA GLY A 168 11.28 -7.52 1.24
C GLY A 168 12.60 -7.86 0.56
N ASP A 169 13.15 -6.97 -0.26
CA ASP A 169 14.50 -7.09 -0.85
C ASP A 169 15.58 -7.14 0.23
N VAL A 170 15.53 -6.23 1.21
CA VAL A 170 16.45 -6.20 2.35
C VAL A 170 16.30 -7.46 3.21
N PHE A 171 15.07 -7.90 3.45
CA PHE A 171 14.78 -9.12 4.21
C PHE A 171 15.39 -10.35 3.53
N ILE A 172 15.17 -10.50 2.23
CA ILE A 172 15.71 -11.61 1.42
C ILE A 172 17.25 -11.60 1.46
N GLN A 173 17.88 -10.43 1.33
CA GLN A 173 19.33 -10.31 1.27
C GLN A 173 20.02 -10.48 2.63
N LYS A 174 19.47 -9.92 3.71
CA LYS A 174 20.17 -9.77 5.00
C LYS A 174 19.64 -10.67 6.11
N HIS A 175 18.41 -11.17 6.02
CA HIS A 175 17.74 -11.86 7.12
C HIS A 175 17.32 -13.29 6.79
N LEU A 176 16.86 -13.56 5.57
CA LEU A 176 16.27 -14.85 5.20
C LEU A 176 17.18 -16.07 5.42
N SER A 177 18.49 -15.92 5.21
CA SER A 177 19.48 -16.99 5.44
C SER A 177 19.61 -17.40 6.91
N ASN A 178 19.31 -16.47 7.83
CA ASN A 178 19.49 -16.65 9.27
C ASN A 178 18.22 -17.20 9.94
N CYS A 179 17.10 -17.27 9.21
CA CYS A 179 15.85 -17.83 9.71
C CYS A 179 15.98 -19.35 9.91
N THR A 180 15.40 -19.84 11.00
CA THR A 180 15.25 -21.26 11.29
C THR A 180 14.27 -21.92 10.32
N GLU A 181 14.26 -23.25 10.30
CA GLU A 181 13.38 -24.01 9.42
C GLU A 181 11.88 -23.80 9.73
N LEU A 182 11.55 -23.57 11.00
CA LEU A 182 10.19 -23.23 11.44
C LEU A 182 9.79 -21.84 10.94
N GLU A 183 10.66 -20.84 11.09
CA GLU A 183 10.41 -19.48 10.60
C GLU A 183 10.24 -19.47 9.08
N LYS A 184 11.09 -20.17 8.33
CA LYS A 184 10.95 -20.32 6.87
C LYS A 184 9.60 -20.94 6.48
N ALA A 185 9.10 -21.91 7.24
CA ALA A 185 7.78 -22.49 7.02
C ALA A 185 6.65 -21.47 7.29
N GLN A 186 6.76 -20.68 8.37
CA GLN A 186 5.80 -19.61 8.67
C GLN A 186 5.82 -18.50 7.60
N ILE A 187 7.00 -18.06 7.19
CA ILE A 187 7.18 -17.07 6.13
C ILE A 187 6.59 -17.59 4.81
N SER A 188 6.82 -18.86 4.47
CA SER A 188 6.25 -19.48 3.26
C SER A 188 4.72 -19.47 3.28
N LYS A 189 4.12 -19.84 4.42
CA LYS A 189 2.66 -19.77 4.64
C LYS A 189 2.15 -18.33 4.45
N GLU A 190 2.79 -17.36 5.09
CA GLU A 190 2.35 -15.97 5.00
C GLU A 190 2.56 -15.39 3.59
N PHE A 191 3.63 -15.75 2.87
CA PHE A 191 3.88 -15.30 1.50
C PHE A 191 2.81 -15.78 0.52
N VAL A 192 2.33 -17.02 0.67
CA VAL A 192 1.16 -17.53 -0.08
C VAL A 192 -0.08 -16.70 0.22
N LYS A 193 -0.33 -16.39 1.51
CA LYS A 193 -1.50 -15.61 1.92
C LYS A 193 -1.44 -14.17 1.41
N PHE A 194 -0.27 -13.55 1.52
CA PHE A 194 0.02 -12.20 1.02
C PHE A 194 -0.21 -12.11 -0.49
N ASN A 195 0.35 -13.04 -1.26
CA ASN A 195 0.16 -13.09 -2.71
C ASN A 195 -1.33 -13.21 -3.09
N GLU A 196 -2.07 -14.10 -2.41
CA GLU A 196 -3.50 -14.27 -2.68
C GLU A 196 -4.31 -12.99 -2.35
N ARG A 197 -3.99 -12.30 -1.25
CA ARG A 197 -4.62 -11.02 -0.89
C ARG A 197 -4.37 -9.96 -1.98
N CYS A 198 -3.12 -9.82 -2.40
CA CYS A 198 -2.73 -8.82 -3.39
C CYS A 198 -3.35 -9.12 -4.76
N LEU A 199 -3.42 -10.38 -5.17
CA LEU A 199 -4.06 -10.77 -6.42
C LEU A 199 -5.56 -10.46 -6.43
N ILE A 200 -6.29 -10.77 -5.35
CA ILE A 200 -7.74 -10.54 -5.26
C ILE A 200 -8.07 -9.05 -5.23
N GLY A 201 -7.30 -8.26 -4.47
CA GLY A 201 -7.48 -6.80 -4.42
C GLY A 201 -6.84 -6.05 -5.59
N LEU A 202 -6.06 -6.74 -6.44
CA LEU A 202 -5.12 -6.14 -7.40
C LEU A 202 -4.23 -5.08 -6.73
N LEU A 203 -3.73 -5.38 -5.53
CA LEU A 203 -2.95 -4.48 -4.69
C LEU A 203 -1.47 -4.52 -5.08
N GLY A 204 -0.92 -3.38 -5.51
CA GLY A 204 0.51 -3.17 -5.73
C GLY A 204 1.15 -4.03 -6.83
N ASP A 205 2.35 -3.65 -7.25
CA ASP A 205 3.21 -4.59 -7.95
C ASP A 205 4.02 -5.44 -6.96
N MET A 206 4.29 -6.69 -7.33
CA MET A 206 4.90 -7.66 -6.43
C MET A 206 6.43 -7.59 -6.41
N ARG A 207 7.05 -6.44 -6.70
CA ARG A 207 8.49 -6.27 -6.48
C ARG A 207 8.85 -6.41 -5.01
N SER A 208 10.04 -6.94 -4.71
CA SER A 208 10.43 -7.26 -3.34
C SER A 208 10.62 -6.04 -2.46
N TYR A 209 10.97 -4.88 -3.04
CA TYR A 209 11.03 -3.62 -2.31
C TYR A 209 9.65 -2.94 -2.10
N ASN A 210 8.58 -3.46 -2.73
CA ASN A 210 7.22 -2.92 -2.66
C ASN A 210 6.31 -3.63 -1.63
N TYR A 211 6.90 -4.52 -0.82
CA TYR A 211 6.27 -5.07 0.37
C TYR A 211 7.25 -5.10 1.55
N VAL A 212 6.70 -5.21 2.76
CA VAL A 212 7.49 -5.35 3.99
C VAL A 212 7.20 -6.65 4.70
N VAL A 213 8.23 -7.21 5.33
CA VAL A 213 8.16 -8.36 6.23
C VAL A 213 8.24 -7.86 7.66
N ILE A 214 7.28 -8.27 8.48
CA ILE A 214 7.12 -7.83 9.87
C ILE A 214 7.28 -9.04 10.79
N PRO A 215 8.41 -9.17 11.49
CA PRO A 215 8.56 -10.13 12.57
C PRO A 215 7.82 -9.63 13.81
N ILE A 216 6.94 -10.46 14.37
CA ILE A 216 6.16 -10.19 15.59
C ILE A 216 6.57 -11.23 16.62
N HIS A 217 7.19 -10.79 17.72
CA HIS A 217 7.56 -11.69 18.81
C HIS A 217 6.31 -12.09 19.59
N ASP A 218 6.03 -13.39 19.64
CA ASP A 218 4.91 -14.00 20.36
C ASP A 218 5.46 -15.10 21.28
N PHE A 219 5.61 -14.78 22.56
CA PHE A 219 6.26 -15.63 23.57
C PHE A 219 7.64 -16.13 23.11
N ASP A 220 7.76 -17.42 22.81
CA ASP A 220 8.98 -18.13 22.40
C ASP A 220 9.14 -18.26 20.88
N GLN A 221 8.18 -17.75 20.09
CA GLN A 221 8.19 -17.81 18.63
C GLN A 221 8.13 -16.42 17.98
N VAL A 222 8.58 -16.35 16.72
CA VAL A 222 8.44 -15.15 15.89
C VAL A 222 7.42 -15.43 14.80
N ILE A 223 6.32 -14.68 14.79
CA ILE A 223 5.28 -14.73 13.77
C ILE A 223 5.58 -13.70 12.68
N TYR A 224 5.61 -14.14 11.42
CA TYR A 224 5.87 -13.25 10.29
C TYR A 224 4.58 -12.80 9.62
N ARG A 225 4.47 -11.49 9.36
CA ARG A 225 3.43 -10.87 8.52
C ARG A 225 4.06 -10.21 7.30
N ILE A 226 3.34 -10.21 6.18
CA ILE A 226 3.80 -9.55 4.95
C ILE A 226 2.71 -8.59 4.46
N ARG A 227 3.08 -7.34 4.21
CA ARG A 227 2.16 -6.25 3.82
C ARG A 227 2.65 -5.53 2.57
N PRO A 228 1.75 -5.19 1.63
CA PRO A 228 2.11 -4.33 0.51
C PRO A 228 2.31 -2.89 1.03
N ILE A 229 3.22 -2.15 0.41
CA ILE A 229 3.45 -0.73 0.73
C ILE A 229 3.29 0.19 -0.48
N ASP A 230 3.31 -0.37 -1.68
CA ASP A 230 3.02 0.37 -2.91
C ASP A 230 1.60 0.10 -3.39
N PHE A 231 0.84 1.17 -3.53
CA PHE A 231 -0.54 1.19 -4.03
C PHE A 231 -0.64 2.06 -5.30
N ASP A 232 0.48 2.51 -5.87
CA ASP A 232 0.48 3.40 -7.04
C ASP A 232 0.10 2.66 -8.32
N GLN A 233 0.51 1.40 -8.48
CA GLN A 233 0.17 0.61 -9.67
C GLN A 233 -1.19 -0.09 -9.59
N GLN A 234 -1.81 -0.03 -8.42
CA GLN A 234 -3.11 -0.62 -8.19
C GLN A 234 -4.13 0.00 -9.14
N THR A 235 -4.83 -0.85 -9.88
CA THR A 235 -5.91 -0.44 -10.80
C THR A 235 -5.45 0.44 -11.95
N TYR A 236 -4.16 0.40 -12.29
CA TYR A 236 -3.62 1.00 -13.52
C TYR A 236 -3.03 -0.06 -14.45
N GLU A 237 -2.25 -1.00 -13.91
CA GLU A 237 -1.52 -1.99 -14.71
C GLU A 237 -2.41 -3.07 -15.31
N GLY A 238 -2.29 -3.28 -16.62
CA GLY A 238 -3.04 -4.29 -17.38
C GLY A 238 -2.45 -5.70 -17.29
N ASN A 239 -1.13 -5.80 -17.10
CA ASN A 239 -0.43 -7.07 -17.10
C ASN A 239 -0.60 -7.78 -15.76
N LEU A 240 -1.41 -8.85 -15.75
CA LEU A 240 -1.68 -9.68 -14.55
C LEU A 240 -0.41 -10.15 -13.82
N LYS A 241 0.71 -10.31 -14.53
CA LYS A 241 1.99 -10.77 -13.94
C LYS A 241 2.57 -9.77 -12.93
N VAL A 242 2.19 -8.50 -13.02
CA VAL A 242 2.59 -7.45 -12.07
C VAL A 242 2.11 -7.79 -10.65
N TYR A 243 0.95 -8.43 -10.53
CA TYR A 243 0.35 -8.82 -9.24
C TYR A 243 0.81 -10.21 -8.76
N LEU A 244 1.84 -10.79 -9.38
CA LEU A 244 2.26 -12.16 -9.14
C LEU A 244 3.78 -12.23 -8.89
N PRO A 245 4.23 -12.55 -7.65
CA PRO A 245 5.63 -12.42 -7.24
C PRO A 245 6.59 -13.31 -8.03
N GLN A 246 6.13 -14.47 -8.53
CA GLN A 246 6.96 -15.40 -9.30
C GLN A 246 7.47 -14.86 -10.64
N TYR A 247 6.96 -13.72 -11.10
CA TYR A 247 7.43 -13.07 -12.31
C TYR A 247 8.52 -12.02 -12.07
N PHE A 248 8.90 -11.78 -10.81
CA PHE A 248 10.00 -10.91 -10.43
C PHE A 248 11.17 -11.74 -9.90
N LYS A 249 12.34 -11.62 -10.54
CA LYS A 249 13.51 -12.46 -10.21
C LYS A 249 13.97 -12.31 -8.76
N GLU A 250 13.86 -11.12 -8.22
CA GLU A 250 14.18 -10.78 -6.83
C GLU A 250 13.37 -11.56 -5.80
N ASN A 251 12.19 -12.08 -6.17
CA ASN A 251 11.38 -12.94 -5.30
C ASN A 251 11.71 -14.43 -5.41
N ASN A 252 12.61 -14.85 -6.31
CA ASN A 252 12.93 -16.27 -6.49
C ASN A 252 13.30 -16.98 -5.18
N PRO A 253 14.07 -16.37 -4.24
CA PRO A 253 14.35 -17.02 -2.95
C PRO A 253 13.08 -17.34 -2.15
N MET A 254 12.12 -16.42 -2.11
CA MET A 254 10.84 -16.62 -1.42
C MET A 254 9.97 -17.66 -2.13
N VAL A 255 9.93 -17.62 -3.47
CA VAL A 255 9.13 -18.56 -4.28
C VAL A 255 9.67 -19.97 -4.16
N ASN A 256 10.98 -20.16 -4.24
CA ASN A 256 11.61 -21.48 -4.09
C ASN A 256 11.41 -22.02 -2.68
N MET A 257 11.57 -21.17 -1.66
CA MET A 257 11.31 -21.55 -0.26
C MET A 257 9.86 -22.04 -0.09
N VAL A 258 8.87 -21.40 -0.71
CA VAL A 258 7.48 -21.86 -0.67
C VAL A 258 7.32 -23.25 -1.30
N LEU A 259 7.97 -23.49 -2.45
CA LEU A 259 7.91 -24.78 -3.15
C LEU A 259 8.60 -25.90 -2.37
N GLU A 260 9.67 -25.58 -1.64
CA GLU A 260 10.39 -26.52 -0.78
C GLU A 260 9.63 -26.83 0.51
N LYS A 261 8.96 -25.83 1.11
CA LYS A 261 8.33 -25.94 2.43
C LYS A 261 6.89 -26.42 2.39
N LEU A 262 6.14 -26.12 1.33
CA LEU A 262 4.70 -26.34 1.28
C LEU A 262 4.32 -27.33 0.19
N LYS A 263 3.48 -28.30 0.58
CA LYS A 263 2.80 -29.16 -0.39
C LYS A 263 1.73 -28.36 -1.15
N PRO A 264 1.40 -28.73 -2.40
CA PRO A 264 0.34 -28.06 -3.17
C PRO A 264 -1.01 -27.96 -2.45
N SER A 265 -1.38 -28.99 -1.68
CA SER A 265 -2.61 -28.99 -0.87
C SER A 265 -2.62 -27.91 0.21
N SER A 266 -1.48 -27.68 0.88
CA SER A 266 -1.32 -26.63 1.89
C SER A 266 -1.41 -25.24 1.26
N ILE A 267 -0.82 -25.04 0.08
CA ILE A 267 -0.91 -23.78 -0.66
C ILE A 267 -2.38 -23.46 -0.96
N GLU A 268 -3.13 -24.42 -1.49
CA GLU A 268 -4.55 -24.23 -1.79
C GLU A 268 -5.38 -23.99 -0.53
N GLN A 269 -5.07 -24.67 0.57
CA GLN A 269 -5.71 -24.40 1.86
C GLN A 269 -5.50 -22.93 2.28
N TYR A 270 -4.27 -22.41 2.23
CA TYR A 270 -3.99 -21.03 2.65
C TYR A 270 -4.65 -19.99 1.75
N ARG A 271 -4.78 -20.28 0.45
CA ARG A 271 -5.57 -19.45 -0.47
C ARG A 271 -7.05 -19.42 -0.08
N LYS A 272 -7.63 -20.58 0.22
CA LYS A 272 -9.02 -20.69 0.70
C LYS A 272 -9.26 -19.94 2.00
N GLU A 273 -8.31 -19.98 2.93
CA GLU A 273 -8.37 -19.20 4.18
C GLU A 273 -8.46 -17.69 3.90
N VAL A 274 -7.58 -17.17 3.02
CA VAL A 274 -7.60 -15.74 2.62
C VAL A 274 -8.91 -15.37 1.94
N ARG A 275 -9.35 -16.16 0.95
CA ARG A 275 -10.62 -15.92 0.24
C ARG A 275 -11.79 -15.86 1.22
N SER A 276 -11.83 -16.78 2.18
CA SER A 276 -12.87 -16.81 3.22
C SER A 276 -12.84 -15.57 4.13
N GLN A 277 -11.65 -15.09 4.49
CA GLN A 277 -11.49 -13.85 5.27
C GLN A 277 -11.97 -12.63 4.50
N ILE A 278 -11.60 -12.51 3.22
CA ILE A 278 -12.04 -11.43 2.34
C ILE A 278 -13.57 -11.42 2.22
N VAL A 279 -14.21 -12.57 2.00
CA VAL A 279 -15.69 -12.67 1.93
C VAL A 279 -16.34 -12.15 3.20
N LYS A 280 -15.84 -12.54 4.38
CA LYS A 280 -16.37 -12.05 5.66
C LYS A 280 -16.26 -10.53 5.77
N ARG A 281 -15.11 -9.95 5.42
CA ARG A 281 -14.87 -8.50 5.50
C ARG A 281 -15.71 -7.70 4.52
N VAL A 282 -15.80 -8.13 3.27
CA VAL A 282 -16.65 -7.49 2.26
C VAL A 282 -18.12 -7.57 2.70
N THR A 283 -18.55 -8.70 3.25
CA THR A 283 -19.93 -8.85 3.73
C THR A 283 -20.21 -7.93 4.93
N SER A 284 -19.29 -7.80 5.88
CA SER A 284 -19.46 -6.91 7.04
C SER A 284 -19.36 -5.43 6.71
N SER A 285 -18.65 -5.07 5.63
CA SER A 285 -18.47 -3.68 5.18
C SER A 285 -19.18 -3.39 3.86
N LYS A 286 -20.22 -4.17 3.53
CA LYS A 286 -20.86 -4.20 2.22
C LYS A 286 -21.23 -2.82 1.70
N ASN A 287 -21.89 -2.00 2.51
CA ASN A 287 -22.31 -0.66 2.08
C ASN A 287 -21.12 0.22 1.65
N ARG A 288 -20.03 0.21 2.43
CA ARG A 288 -18.81 0.98 2.12
C ARG A 288 -18.11 0.45 0.87
N PHE A 289 -18.00 -0.88 0.75
CA PHE A 289 -17.42 -1.51 -0.43
C PHE A 289 -18.23 -1.22 -1.70
N ASP A 290 -19.55 -1.42 -1.66
CA ASP A 290 -20.44 -1.20 -2.80
C ASP A 290 -20.42 0.28 -3.24
N GLU A 291 -20.36 1.22 -2.29
CA GLU A 291 -20.25 2.64 -2.58
C GLU A 291 -18.91 2.99 -3.26
N LEU A 292 -17.77 2.55 -2.71
CA LEU A 292 -16.44 2.73 -3.31
C LEU A 292 -16.39 2.20 -4.74
N ILE A 293 -16.87 0.98 -4.95
CA ILE A 293 -16.90 0.32 -6.26
C ILE A 293 -17.82 1.06 -7.23
N SER A 294 -18.96 1.56 -6.76
CA SER A 294 -19.90 2.31 -7.62
C SER A 294 -19.29 3.60 -8.20
N ILE A 295 -18.39 4.24 -7.43
CA ILE A 295 -17.65 5.43 -7.87
C ILE A 295 -16.56 4.99 -8.85
N MET A 296 -15.74 4.02 -8.45
CA MET A 296 -14.64 3.49 -9.26
C MET A 296 -15.08 2.98 -10.64
N LYS A 297 -16.31 2.45 -10.75
CA LYS A 297 -16.92 1.99 -12.01
C LYS A 297 -17.23 3.11 -13.02
N LYS A 298 -17.32 4.35 -12.56
CA LYS A 298 -17.61 5.52 -13.39
C LYS A 298 -16.35 6.28 -13.80
N GLU A 299 -15.20 5.88 -13.27
CA GLU A 299 -13.93 6.58 -13.47
C GLU A 299 -12.97 5.82 -14.40
N ASN A 300 -12.26 6.59 -15.23
CA ASN A 300 -11.23 6.08 -16.12
C ASN A 300 -9.85 6.23 -15.48
N ILE A 301 -9.56 5.39 -14.48
CA ILE A 301 -8.28 5.37 -13.74
C ILE A 301 -7.19 4.51 -14.39
N ALA A 302 -7.46 4.00 -15.60
CA ALA A 302 -6.52 3.26 -16.43
C ALA A 302 -6.85 3.43 -17.91
N PRO A 303 -5.87 3.30 -18.82
CA PRO A 303 -6.13 3.19 -20.25
C PRO A 303 -7.03 1.99 -20.57
N GLU A 304 -7.91 2.14 -21.56
CA GLU A 304 -8.81 1.05 -22.00
C GLU A 304 -8.04 -0.22 -22.37
N ALA A 305 -6.87 -0.08 -23.00
CA ALA A 305 -5.99 -1.19 -23.35
C ALA A 305 -5.59 -2.02 -22.10
N ASN A 306 -5.28 -1.36 -20.99
CA ASN A 306 -4.91 -2.04 -19.74
C ASN A 306 -6.12 -2.80 -19.15
N VAL A 307 -7.31 -2.20 -19.20
CA VAL A 307 -8.54 -2.87 -18.76
C VAL A 307 -8.84 -4.11 -19.62
N ILE A 308 -8.70 -4.00 -20.94
CA ILE A 308 -8.91 -5.12 -21.87
C ILE A 308 -7.89 -6.24 -21.64
N GLU A 309 -6.62 -5.90 -21.45
CA GLU A 309 -5.56 -6.87 -21.16
C GLU A 309 -5.87 -7.61 -19.86
N LEU A 310 -6.14 -6.88 -18.78
CA LEU A 310 -6.33 -7.46 -17.45
C LEU A 310 -7.59 -8.31 -17.37
N ARG A 311 -8.73 -7.83 -17.89
CA ARG A 311 -9.98 -8.60 -17.89
C ARG A 311 -9.84 -9.89 -18.69
N THR A 312 -9.08 -9.87 -19.79
CA THR A 312 -8.80 -11.07 -20.61
C THR A 312 -7.91 -12.05 -19.86
N ALA A 313 -6.88 -11.56 -19.17
CA ALA A 313 -6.00 -12.39 -18.36
C ALA A 313 -6.74 -13.03 -17.17
N LEU A 314 -7.59 -12.27 -16.49
CA LEU A 314 -8.41 -12.76 -15.37
C LEU A 314 -9.51 -13.73 -15.82
N GLN A 315 -10.12 -13.51 -17.00
CA GLN A 315 -11.03 -14.47 -17.61
C GLN A 315 -10.32 -15.81 -17.84
N LYS A 316 -9.09 -15.80 -18.38
CA LYS A 316 -8.31 -17.03 -18.60
C LYS A 316 -7.89 -17.69 -17.30
N LEU A 317 -7.58 -16.92 -16.26
CA LEU A 317 -7.17 -17.44 -14.95
C LEU A 317 -8.34 -18.11 -14.21
N THR A 318 -9.52 -17.49 -14.25
CA THR A 318 -10.69 -17.89 -13.44
C THR A 318 -11.73 -18.69 -14.21
N TYR A 319 -11.65 -18.67 -15.54
CA TYR A 319 -12.68 -19.17 -16.46
C TYR A 319 -14.05 -18.49 -16.29
N ASP A 320 -14.13 -17.35 -15.61
CA ASP A 320 -15.39 -16.62 -15.41
C ASP A 320 -15.66 -15.68 -16.60
N VAL A 321 -16.74 -15.96 -17.33
CA VAL A 321 -17.18 -15.19 -18.50
C VAL A 321 -17.56 -13.74 -18.16
N ASN A 322 -17.86 -13.44 -16.90
CA ASN A 322 -18.27 -12.10 -16.48
C ASN A 322 -17.16 -11.05 -16.70
N PHE A 323 -15.89 -11.46 -16.62
CA PHE A 323 -14.76 -10.56 -16.90
C PHE A 323 -14.77 -9.99 -18.33
N LYS A 324 -15.39 -10.69 -19.30
CA LYS A 324 -15.52 -10.21 -20.69
C LYS A 324 -16.27 -8.87 -20.78
N TYR A 325 -17.17 -8.61 -19.84
CA TYR A 325 -18.06 -7.44 -19.85
C TYR A 325 -17.52 -6.26 -19.05
N CYS A 326 -16.39 -6.40 -18.34
CA CYS A 326 -15.78 -5.33 -17.57
C CYS A 326 -15.31 -4.19 -18.49
N LYS A 327 -15.75 -2.96 -18.23
CA LYS A 327 -15.37 -1.76 -19.00
C LYS A 327 -14.40 -0.87 -18.24
N THR A 328 -14.40 -0.95 -16.91
CA THR A 328 -13.52 -0.18 -16.04
C THR A 328 -12.77 -1.09 -15.06
N MET A 329 -11.78 -0.54 -14.37
CA MET A 329 -11.08 -1.25 -13.29
C MET A 329 -12.02 -1.54 -12.11
N GLY A 330 -13.00 -0.66 -11.85
CA GLY A 330 -14.05 -0.92 -10.88
C GLY A 330 -14.88 -2.17 -11.23
N ASP A 331 -15.21 -2.38 -12.51
CA ASP A 331 -15.90 -3.60 -12.94
C ASP A 331 -15.06 -4.86 -12.72
N ILE A 332 -13.73 -4.76 -12.94
CA ILE A 332 -12.80 -5.88 -12.75
C ILE A 332 -12.75 -6.28 -11.28
N ILE A 333 -12.53 -5.32 -10.37
CA ILE A 333 -12.50 -5.57 -8.93
C ILE A 333 -13.83 -6.14 -8.45
N GLU A 334 -14.95 -5.52 -8.84
CA GLU A 334 -16.29 -6.00 -8.48
C GLU A 334 -16.50 -7.46 -8.93
N THR A 335 -16.11 -7.78 -10.16
CA THR A 335 -16.25 -9.13 -10.73
C THR A 335 -15.38 -10.13 -10.00
N GLY A 336 -14.12 -9.78 -9.70
CA GLY A 336 -13.21 -10.61 -8.92
C GLY A 336 -13.74 -10.91 -7.53
N ILE A 337 -14.22 -9.89 -6.81
CA ILE A 337 -14.79 -10.07 -5.47
C ILE A 337 -16.09 -10.88 -5.52
N LYS A 338 -16.99 -10.63 -6.48
CA LYS A 338 -18.19 -11.44 -6.69
C LYS A 338 -17.86 -12.90 -7.01
N PHE A 339 -16.82 -13.16 -7.79
CA PHE A 339 -16.33 -14.52 -8.05
C PHE A 339 -15.88 -15.19 -6.75
N VAL A 340 -15.12 -14.50 -5.91
CA VAL A 340 -14.69 -15.04 -4.60
C VAL A 340 -15.89 -15.28 -3.68
N ILE A 341 -16.84 -14.34 -3.59
CA ILE A 341 -18.06 -14.50 -2.78
C ILE A 341 -18.87 -15.71 -3.25
N ARG A 342 -19.12 -15.86 -4.55
CA ARG A 342 -19.89 -16.99 -5.11
C ARG A 342 -19.28 -18.35 -4.76
N ASN A 343 -17.95 -18.46 -4.79
CA ASN A 343 -17.26 -19.74 -4.60
C ASN A 343 -16.92 -20.03 -3.14
N TYR A 344 -16.92 -19.03 -2.25
CA TYR A 344 -16.43 -19.16 -0.86
C TYR A 344 -17.37 -18.65 0.22
N LYS A 345 -18.52 -18.05 -0.13
CA LYS A 345 -19.58 -17.77 0.84
C LYS A 345 -20.25 -19.09 1.21
N LYS A 346 -19.91 -19.63 2.38
CA LYS A 346 -20.71 -20.69 2.98
C LYS A 346 -22.05 -20.10 3.42
N ALA A 347 -23.15 -20.70 2.97
CA ALA A 347 -24.44 -20.53 3.63
C ALA A 347 -24.31 -21.20 5.00
N TYR A 348 -24.19 -20.39 6.05
CA TYR A 348 -24.40 -20.83 7.41
C TYR A 348 -25.80 -20.42 7.82
#